data_AF-A0A2P6GK36-F1
#
_entry.id   AF-A0A2P6GK36-F1
#
_cell.length_a   1.000
_cell.length_b   1.000
_cell.length_c   1.000
_cell.angle_alpha   90.00
_cell.angle_beta   90.00
_cell.angle_gamma   90.00
#
_symmetry.space_group_name_H-M   'P 1'
#
loop_
_entity.id
_entity.type
_entity.pdbx_description
1 polymer ?
#
loop_
_entity_poly.entity_id
_entity_poly.type
_entity_poly.pdbx_seq_one_letter_code
_entity_poly.pdbx_strand_id
1 'polypeptide(L)'
;FRMRAMLVSFASYDLWLDWKITGNLLAKLFTDYEPGIHYSQLQMQSGVTGINTFRIYNPVKQSIEHDKNGIFIKKWIPELKNLDCSFIHEPWKMDLITQKNNNCILGKDYPNRIVIHEEAIKFARNEIKKILKTDNYYEMSKKVFKKHGSRKRNSIKVTNNTKQLSLF
;
A
#
# COMPACT_ATOMS: atom_id res chain seq x y z
N PHE A 1 2.49 4.52 -10.01
CA PHE A 1 2.75 4.62 -8.56
C PHE A 1 1.71 3.94 -7.66
N ARG A 2 0.41 4.18 -7.83
CA ARG A 2 -0.62 3.69 -6.88
C ARG A 2 -0.70 2.16 -6.75
N MET A 3 -0.53 1.41 -7.83
CA MET A 3 -0.48 -0.06 -7.79
C MET A 3 0.74 -0.58 -7.01
N ARG A 4 1.91 0.07 -7.14
CA ARG A 4 3.10 -0.27 -6.33
C ARG A 4 2.83 -0.01 -4.85
N ALA A 5 2.22 1.12 -4.52
CA ALA A 5 1.84 1.43 -3.14
C ALA A 5 0.86 0.39 -2.57
N MET A 6 -0.13 -0.03 -3.35
CA MET A 6 -1.06 -1.08 -2.95
C MET A 6 -0.35 -2.43 -2.71
N LEU A 7 0.55 -2.83 -3.61
CA LEU A 7 1.33 -4.07 -3.47
C LEU A 7 2.18 -4.06 -2.19
N VAL A 8 2.86 -2.94 -1.93
CA VAL A 8 3.72 -2.78 -0.76
C VAL A 8 2.90 -2.73 0.53
N SER A 9 1.77 -2.04 0.50
CA SER A 9 0.80 -2.03 1.61
C SER A 9 0.31 -3.45 1.92
N PHE A 10 -0.06 -4.22 0.89
CA PHE A 10 -0.52 -5.59 1.08
C PHE A 10 0.58 -6.46 1.70
N ALA A 11 1.80 -6.41 1.16
CA ALA A 11 2.92 -7.17 1.73
C ALA A 11 3.22 -6.77 3.20
N SER A 12 3.16 -5.47 3.52
CA SER A 12 3.55 -4.96 4.84
C SER A 12 2.48 -5.17 5.90
N TYR A 13 1.19 -4.99 5.56
CA TYR A 13 0.10 -4.99 6.54
C TYR A 13 -0.80 -6.21 6.45
N ASP A 14 -1.10 -6.69 5.25
CA ASP A 14 -1.94 -7.88 5.07
C ASP A 14 -1.15 -9.17 5.33
N LEU A 15 0.10 -9.23 4.86
CA LEU A 15 0.98 -10.41 5.04
C LEU A 15 1.99 -10.25 6.18
N TRP A 16 2.08 -9.05 6.77
CA TRP A 16 2.99 -8.75 7.88
C TRP A 16 4.48 -9.02 7.59
N LEU A 17 4.92 -8.77 6.35
CA LEU A 17 6.29 -9.00 5.92
C LEU A 17 7.19 -7.77 6.13
N ASP A 18 8.46 -8.00 6.44
CA ASP A 18 9.46 -6.92 6.48
C ASP A 18 9.63 -6.32 5.08
N TRP A 19 9.46 -5.00 5.00
CA TRP A 19 9.61 -4.21 3.78
C TRP A 19 10.97 -4.39 3.10
N LYS A 20 12.03 -4.75 3.84
CA LYS A 20 13.35 -5.02 3.25
C LYS A 20 13.33 -6.24 2.34
N ILE A 21 12.61 -7.28 2.73
CA ILE A 21 12.49 -8.53 1.95
C ILE A 21 11.75 -8.22 0.65
N THR A 22 10.55 -7.65 0.77
CA THR A 22 9.72 -7.25 -0.37
C THR A 22 10.44 -6.21 -1.25
N GLY A 23 11.13 -5.26 -0.62
CA GLY A 23 11.82 -4.18 -1.31
C GLY A 23 12.98 -4.65 -2.17
N ASN A 24 13.79 -5.57 -1.65
CA ASN A 24 14.90 -6.17 -2.40
C ASN A 24 14.40 -7.06 -3.55
N LEU A 25 13.27 -7.75 -3.38
CA LEU A 25 12.66 -8.51 -4.46
C LEU A 25 12.14 -7.59 -5.57
N LEU A 26 11.37 -6.56 -5.22
CA LEU A 26 10.81 -5.62 -6.18
C LEU A 26 11.87 -4.83 -6.95
N ALA A 27 13.01 -4.54 -6.30
CA ALA A 27 14.15 -3.90 -6.97
C ALA A 27 14.67 -4.71 -8.17
N LYS A 28 14.57 -6.05 -8.12
CA LYS A 28 14.98 -6.93 -9.22
C LYS A 28 13.93 -7.06 -10.32
N LEU A 29 12.68 -6.71 -10.04
CA LEU A 29 11.54 -6.88 -10.96
C LEU A 29 11.16 -5.58 -11.68
N PHE A 30 11.42 -4.43 -11.07
CA PHE A 30 11.08 -3.13 -11.67
C PHE A 30 12.09 -2.73 -12.74
N THR A 31 11.62 -2.52 -13.96
CA THR A 31 12.43 -2.09 -15.12
C THR A 31 12.93 -0.65 -14.99
N ASP A 32 12.25 0.16 -14.18
CA ASP A 32 12.57 1.57 -13.89
C ASP A 32 13.21 1.73 -12.50
N TYR A 33 13.90 0.69 -12.02
CA TYR A 33 14.52 0.71 -10.70
C TYR A 33 15.53 1.85 -10.58
N GLU A 34 15.27 2.75 -9.64
CA GLU A 34 16.20 3.77 -9.20
C GLU A 34 16.22 3.74 -7.66
N PRO A 35 17.38 3.52 -7.02
CA PRO A 35 17.47 3.29 -5.58
C PRO A 35 16.98 4.49 -4.73
N GLY A 36 17.26 5.73 -5.14
CA GLY A 36 16.85 6.94 -4.42
C GLY A 36 15.32 7.09 -4.31
N ILE A 37 14.59 6.67 -5.34
CA ILE A 37 13.14 6.69 -5.41
C ILE A 37 12.55 5.41 -4.80
N HIS A 38 13.10 4.23 -5.11
CA HIS A 38 12.52 2.94 -4.74
C HIS A 38 12.43 2.74 -3.23
N TYR A 39 13.54 2.93 -2.51
CA TYR A 39 13.57 2.67 -1.08
C TYR A 39 12.79 3.70 -0.27
N SER A 40 12.84 4.97 -0.67
CA SER A 40 12.08 6.03 -0.01
C SER A 40 10.58 5.81 -0.18
N GLN A 41 10.13 5.40 -1.38
CA GLN A 41 8.73 5.03 -1.62
C GLN A 41 8.32 3.80 -0.81
N LEU A 42 9.12 2.75 -0.78
CA LEU A 42 8.82 1.55 0.00
C LEU A 42 8.65 1.84 1.48
N GLN A 43 9.60 2.56 2.09
CA GLN A 43 9.53 2.93 3.51
C GLN A 43 8.29 3.77 3.83
N MET A 44 7.88 4.64 2.90
CA MET A 44 6.67 5.44 3.08
C MET A 44 5.41 4.57 3.08
N GLN A 45 5.33 3.56 2.21
CA GLN A 45 4.14 2.70 2.10
C GLN A 45 4.10 1.59 3.15
N SER A 46 5.25 1.14 3.65
CA SER A 46 5.36 0.15 4.74
C SER A 46 5.24 0.74 6.14
N GLY A 47 5.07 2.07 6.27
CA GLY A 47 4.86 2.74 7.56
C GLY A 47 6.14 3.01 8.36
N VAL A 48 7.31 2.84 7.74
CA VAL A 48 8.62 3.01 8.39
C VAL A 48 8.98 4.47 8.60
N THR A 49 8.52 5.37 7.73
CA THR A 49 8.94 6.79 7.79
C THR A 49 8.41 7.53 9.02
N GLY A 50 7.34 7.05 9.67
CA GLY A 50 6.77 7.67 10.88
C GLY A 50 6.20 9.09 10.71
N ILE A 51 6.26 9.68 9.51
CA ILE A 51 5.82 11.06 9.20
C ILE A 51 4.30 11.13 8.98
N ASN A 52 3.71 10.07 8.41
CA ASN A 52 2.29 10.03 8.04
C ASN A 52 1.53 9.02 8.89
N THR A 53 0.22 9.22 9.02
CA THR A 53 -0.68 8.17 9.52
C THR A 53 -0.53 6.91 8.67
N PHE A 54 -0.58 5.73 9.30
CA PHE A 54 -0.48 4.45 8.62
C PHE A 54 -1.56 4.34 7.54
N ARG A 55 -1.15 4.52 6.28
CA ARG A 55 -2.03 4.47 5.13
C ARG A 55 -2.09 3.05 4.60
N ILE A 56 -3.06 2.31 5.10
CA ILE A 56 -3.32 0.93 4.70
C ILE A 56 -4.32 0.95 3.56
N TYR A 57 -3.93 0.40 2.41
CA TYR A 57 -4.79 0.31 1.23
C TYR A 57 -5.67 -0.94 1.31
N ASN A 58 -6.94 -0.80 0.93
CA ASN A 58 -7.83 -1.93 0.71
C ASN A 58 -7.72 -2.37 -0.77
N PRO A 59 -7.18 -3.57 -1.08
CA PRO A 59 -6.97 -4.02 -2.46
C PRO A 59 -8.28 -4.11 -3.26
N VAL A 60 -9.35 -4.62 -2.65
CA VAL A 60 -10.66 -4.79 -3.30
C VAL A 60 -11.26 -3.44 -3.65
N LYS A 61 -11.29 -2.51 -2.69
CA LYS A 61 -11.81 -1.16 -2.92
C LYS A 61 -11.03 -0.44 -4.02
N GLN A 62 -9.70 -0.52 -4.01
CA GLN A 62 -8.87 0.07 -5.05
C GLN A 62 -9.08 -0.59 -6.42
N SER A 63 -9.25 -1.91 -6.43
CA SER A 63 -9.54 -2.64 -7.66
C SER A 63 -10.86 -2.18 -8.29
N ILE A 64 -11.93 -2.07 -7.50
CA ILE A 64 -13.24 -1.59 -7.98
C ILE A 64 -13.18 -0.13 -8.43
N GLU A 65 -12.52 0.75 -7.66
CA GLU A 65 -12.43 2.19 -7.98
C GLU A 65 -11.73 2.45 -9.32
N HIS A 66 -10.68 1.69 -9.64
CA HIS A 66 -9.81 1.95 -10.78
C HIS A 66 -10.00 0.99 -11.96
N ASP A 67 -10.69 -0.14 -11.76
CA ASP A 67 -10.94 -1.15 -12.79
C ASP A 67 -12.35 -1.73 -12.67
N LYS A 68 -13.39 -0.89 -12.64
CA LYS A 68 -14.80 -1.30 -12.41
C LYS A 68 -15.29 -2.52 -13.20
N ASN A 69 -14.78 -2.71 -14.41
CA ASN A 69 -15.17 -3.80 -15.31
C ASN A 69 -14.18 -4.99 -15.30
N GLY A 70 -13.16 -4.93 -14.45
CA GLY A 70 -12.12 -5.95 -14.36
C GLY A 70 -11.27 -6.09 -15.62
N ILE A 71 -11.17 -5.06 -16.47
CA ILE A 71 -10.48 -5.14 -17.77
C ILE A 71 -8.99 -5.41 -17.54
N PHE A 72 -8.40 -4.75 -16.54
CA PHE A 72 -7.00 -4.98 -16.18
C PHE A 72 -6.82 -6.40 -15.62
N ILE A 73 -7.70 -6.84 -14.71
CA ILE A 73 -7.64 -8.19 -14.13
C ILE A 73 -7.74 -9.25 -15.22
N LYS A 74 -8.75 -9.17 -16.09
CA LYS A 74 -8.98 -10.14 -17.19
C LYS A 74 -7.82 -10.20 -18.19
N LYS A 75 -7.08 -9.10 -18.35
CA LYS A 75 -5.89 -9.04 -19.21
C LYS A 75 -4.70 -9.78 -18.60
N TRP A 76 -4.48 -9.63 -17.29
CA TRP A 76 -3.27 -10.13 -16.62
C TRP A 76 -3.46 -11.45 -15.87
N ILE A 77 -4.70 -11.84 -15.59
CA ILE A 77 -5.09 -13.06 -14.89
C ILE A 77 -6.05 -13.83 -15.81
N PRO A 78 -5.53 -14.59 -16.79
CA PRO A 78 -6.34 -15.21 -17.85
C PRO A 78 -7.36 -16.23 -17.31
N GLU A 79 -7.08 -16.89 -16.19
CA GLU A 79 -8.00 -17.79 -15.50
C GLU A 79 -9.28 -17.07 -15.02
N LEU A 80 -9.22 -15.75 -14.82
CA LEU A 80 -10.38 -14.94 -14.43
C LEU A 80 -11.08 -14.24 -15.61
N LYS A 81 -10.62 -14.47 -16.85
CA LYS A 81 -11.08 -13.72 -18.04
C LYS A 81 -12.60 -13.76 -18.25
N ASN A 82 -13.22 -14.90 -17.96
CA ASN A 82 -14.63 -15.16 -18.23
C ASN A 82 -15.56 -14.73 -17.10
N LEU A 83 -15.03 -14.30 -15.95
CA LEU A 83 -15.86 -13.92 -14.81
C LEU A 83 -16.63 -12.62 -15.11
N ASP A 84 -17.87 -12.56 -14.63
CA ASP A 84 -18.66 -11.34 -14.63
C ASP A 84 -18.07 -10.26 -13.73
N CYS A 85 -18.37 -9.00 -14.04
CA CYS A 85 -17.92 -7.84 -13.24
C CYS A 85 -18.33 -7.92 -11.77
N SER A 86 -19.41 -8.65 -11.46
CA SER A 86 -19.90 -8.86 -10.09
C SER A 86 -18.93 -9.67 -9.21
N PHE A 87 -18.11 -10.54 -9.81
CA PHE A 87 -17.21 -11.44 -9.07
C PHE A 87 -15.74 -11.20 -9.35
N ILE A 88 -15.38 -10.48 -10.41
CA ILE A 88 -13.98 -10.30 -10.84
C ILE A 88 -13.07 -9.72 -9.75
N HIS A 89 -13.61 -8.87 -8.87
CA HIS A 89 -12.87 -8.25 -7.77
C HIS A 89 -12.88 -9.06 -6.46
N GLU A 90 -13.84 -9.99 -6.33
CA GLU A 90 -14.05 -10.80 -5.13
C GLU A 90 -14.44 -12.23 -5.51
N PRO A 91 -13.57 -12.98 -6.22
CA PRO A 91 -13.93 -14.28 -6.77
C PRO A 91 -14.29 -15.31 -5.69
N TRP A 92 -13.78 -15.15 -4.47
CA TRP A 92 -14.12 -15.97 -3.30
C TRP A 92 -15.59 -15.87 -2.84
N LYS A 93 -16.38 -14.94 -3.37
CA LYS A 93 -17.83 -14.87 -3.12
C LYS A 93 -18.64 -15.80 -4.03
N MET A 94 -18.03 -16.41 -5.05
CA MET A 94 -18.72 -17.37 -5.91
C MET A 94 -18.99 -18.67 -5.16
N ASP A 95 -20.22 -19.16 -5.25
CA ASP A 95 -20.57 -20.52 -4.83
C ASP A 95 -20.05 -21.56 -5.85
N LEU A 96 -20.10 -22.84 -5.49
CA LEU A 96 -19.58 -23.91 -6.34
C LEU A 96 -20.27 -24.00 -7.71
N ILE A 97 -21.56 -23.64 -7.78
CA ILE A 97 -22.32 -23.64 -9.03
C ILE A 97 -21.81 -22.51 -9.94
N THR A 98 -21.67 -21.30 -9.41
CA THR A 98 -21.13 -20.15 -10.15
C THR A 98 -19.70 -20.40 -10.61
N GLN A 99 -18.84 -20.98 -9.76
CA GLN A 99 -17.47 -21.35 -10.12
C GLN A 99 -17.42 -22.32 -11.31
N LYS A 100 -18.28 -23.36 -11.30
CA LYS A 100 -18.39 -24.32 -12.41
C LYS A 100 -18.90 -23.65 -13.69
N ASN A 101 -19.94 -22.83 -13.59
CA ASN A 101 -20.51 -22.12 -14.74
C ASN A 101 -19.51 -21.16 -15.39
N ASN A 102 -18.58 -20.60 -14.61
CA ASN A 102 -17.53 -19.70 -15.09
C ASN A 102 -16.22 -20.42 -15.46
N ASN A 103 -16.16 -21.75 -15.35
CA ASN A 103 -14.95 -22.55 -15.56
C ASN A 103 -13.74 -22.08 -14.73
N CYS A 104 -13.98 -21.64 -13.49
CA CYS A 104 -12.95 -21.17 -12.58
C CYS A 104 -13.21 -21.70 -11.17
N ILE A 105 -12.58 -22.82 -10.82
CA ILE A 105 -12.66 -23.44 -9.49
C ILE A 105 -11.57 -22.87 -8.58
N LEU A 106 -11.99 -22.30 -7.45
CA LEU A 106 -11.06 -21.75 -6.46
C LEU A 106 -10.26 -22.85 -5.78
N GLY A 107 -8.96 -22.60 -5.57
CA GLY A 107 -7.99 -23.56 -5.07
C GLY A 107 -7.45 -24.53 -6.13
N LYS A 108 -8.01 -24.53 -7.34
CA LYS A 108 -7.52 -25.32 -8.48
C LYS A 108 -7.07 -24.44 -9.64
N ASP A 109 -8.00 -23.66 -10.20
CA ASP A 109 -7.75 -22.82 -11.38
C ASP A 109 -7.28 -21.42 -10.98
N TYR A 110 -7.81 -20.89 -9.86
CA TYR A 110 -7.35 -19.65 -9.24
C TYR A 110 -7.15 -19.87 -7.73
N PRO A 111 -6.07 -19.38 -7.11
CA PRO A 111 -5.79 -19.67 -5.70
C PRO A 111 -6.87 -19.13 -4.75
N ASN A 112 -7.02 -19.80 -3.61
CA ASN A 112 -7.75 -19.24 -2.49
C ASN A 112 -7.03 -18.00 -1.94
N ARG A 113 -7.81 -17.05 -1.44
CA ARG A 113 -7.29 -15.87 -0.73
C ARG A 113 -6.36 -16.30 0.41
N ILE A 114 -5.16 -15.73 0.42
CA ILE A 114 -4.13 -16.05 1.42
C ILE A 114 -4.53 -15.52 2.80
N VAL A 115 -5.16 -14.34 2.85
CA VAL A 115 -5.57 -13.67 4.08
C VAL A 115 -6.93 -12.98 3.94
N ILE A 116 -7.55 -12.69 5.08
CA ILE A 116 -8.73 -11.84 5.19
C ILE A 116 -8.26 -10.41 5.48
N HIS A 117 -8.47 -9.49 4.53
CA HIS A 117 -7.96 -8.10 4.64
C HIS A 117 -8.36 -7.45 5.98
N GLU A 118 -9.63 -7.49 6.37
CA GLU A 118 -10.11 -6.83 7.59
C GLU A 118 -9.44 -7.37 8.86
N GLU A 119 -9.26 -8.69 8.93
CA GLU A 119 -8.61 -9.35 10.07
C GLU A 119 -7.12 -9.04 10.11
N ALA A 120 -6.44 -9.11 8.97
CA ALA A 120 -5.02 -8.80 8.86
C ALA A 120 -4.73 -7.35 9.23
N ILE A 121 -5.56 -6.41 8.78
CA ILE A 121 -5.41 -5.00 9.14
C ILE A 121 -5.70 -4.75 10.62
N LYS A 122 -6.67 -5.45 11.20
CA LYS A 122 -6.93 -5.38 12.65
C LYS A 122 -5.72 -5.88 13.44
N PHE A 123 -5.13 -7.00 13.02
CA PHE A 123 -3.91 -7.54 13.60
C PHE A 123 -2.75 -6.54 13.50
N ALA A 124 -2.47 -6.05 12.29
CA ALA A 124 -1.42 -5.06 12.01
C ALA A 124 -1.52 -3.82 12.91
N ARG A 125 -2.72 -3.22 13.00
CA ARG A 125 -2.97 -2.06 13.85
C ARG A 125 -2.74 -2.35 15.33
N ASN A 126 -3.11 -3.53 15.79
CA ASN A 126 -2.89 -3.93 17.17
C ASN A 126 -1.40 -4.08 17.50
N GLU A 127 -0.62 -4.71 16.62
CA GLU A 127 0.83 -4.83 16.79
C GLU A 127 1.53 -3.48 16.80
N ILE A 128 1.19 -2.59 15.85
CA ILE A 128 1.69 -1.21 15.84
C ILE A 128 1.34 -0.51 17.15
N LYS A 129 0.09 -0.64 17.62
CA LYS A 129 -0.37 -0.02 18.86
C LYS A 129 0.40 -0.54 20.09
N LYS A 130 0.77 -1.82 20.12
CA LYS A 130 1.62 -2.39 21.19
C LYS A 130 3.00 -1.74 21.19
N ILE A 131 3.62 -1.58 20.01
CA ILE A 131 4.93 -0.93 19.87
C ILE A 131 4.87 0.54 20.31
N LEU A 132 3.83 1.28 19.91
CA LEU A 132 3.65 2.67 20.32
C LEU A 132 3.45 2.84 21.83
N LYS A 133 2.96 1.79 22.51
CA LYS A 133 2.75 1.75 23.96
C LYS A 133 3.96 1.22 24.73
N THR A 134 5.00 0.76 24.06
CA THR A 134 6.21 0.26 24.74
C THR A 134 6.87 1.40 25.51
N ASP A 135 7.33 1.09 26.73
CA ASP A 135 8.07 2.04 27.55
C ASP A 135 9.28 2.57 26.77
N ASN A 136 9.59 3.86 26.93
CA ASN A 136 10.65 4.57 26.22
C ASN A 136 10.45 4.82 24.71
N TYR A 137 9.34 4.39 24.07
CA TYR A 137 9.10 4.66 22.63
C TYR A 137 9.24 6.16 22.29
N TYR A 138 8.56 7.02 23.05
CA TYR A 138 8.59 8.47 22.82
C TYR A 138 9.97 9.08 23.08
N GLU A 139 10.72 8.55 24.05
CA GLU A 139 12.08 9.01 24.33
C GLU A 139 13.04 8.63 23.21
N MET A 140 12.96 7.39 22.73
CA MET A 140 13.73 6.90 21.58
C MET A 140 13.40 7.72 20.33
N SER A 141 12.11 7.94 20.05
CA SER A 141 11.66 8.77 18.93
C SER A 141 12.24 10.19 18.99
N LYS A 142 12.21 10.84 20.17
CA LYS A 142 12.84 12.15 20.40
C LYS A 142 14.35 12.12 20.15
N LYS A 143 15.06 11.08 20.61
CA LYS A 143 16.51 10.93 20.38
C LYS A 143 16.83 10.80 18.89
N VAL A 144 16.09 9.98 18.15
CA VAL A 144 16.23 9.82 16.69
C VAL A 144 15.97 11.14 15.98
N PHE A 145 14.87 11.83 16.32
CA PHE A 145 14.55 13.13 15.73
C PHE A 145 15.64 14.18 16.01
N LYS A 146 16.18 14.25 17.23
CA LYS A 146 17.27 15.19 17.56
C LYS A 146 18.55 14.90 16.77
N LYS A 147 18.84 13.62 16.49
CA LYS A 147 20.03 13.19 15.75
C LYS A 147 19.90 13.40 14.24
N HIS A 148 18.75 13.09 13.66
CA HIS A 148 18.56 12.99 12.21
C HIS A 148 17.59 14.03 11.61
N GLY A 149 16.77 14.68 12.43
CA GLY A 149 15.81 15.68 11.99
C GLY A 149 16.48 16.91 11.38
N SER A 150 15.91 17.42 10.29
CA SER A 150 16.36 18.66 9.67
C SER A 150 16.23 19.84 10.64
N ARG A 151 17.29 20.62 10.79
CA ARG A 151 17.33 21.83 11.64
C ARG A 151 16.85 23.08 10.90
N LYS A 152 16.40 22.94 9.65
CA LYS A 152 15.98 24.07 8.82
C LYS A 152 14.77 24.71 9.50
N ARG A 153 15.00 25.88 10.11
CA ARG A 153 13.93 26.75 10.65
C ARG A 153 12.95 27.01 9.50
N ASN A 154 11.64 26.97 9.81
CA ASN A 154 10.63 27.52 8.92
C ASN A 154 11.12 28.89 8.45
N SER A 155 11.23 29.06 7.13
CA SER A 155 11.56 30.36 6.55
C SER A 155 10.62 31.39 7.16
N ILE A 156 11.19 32.45 7.70
CA ILE A 156 10.46 33.66 8.09
C ILE A 156 9.46 33.94 6.96
N LYS A 157 8.16 34.05 7.27
CA LYS A 157 7.16 34.48 6.30
C LYS A 157 7.67 35.79 5.71
N VAL A 158 8.18 35.75 4.49
CA VAL A 158 8.40 36.97 3.71
C VAL A 158 7.00 37.53 3.51
N THR A 159 6.65 38.55 4.29
CA THR A 159 5.46 39.35 4.05
C THR A 159 5.65 39.97 2.67
N ASN A 160 4.90 39.47 1.68
CA ASN A 160 4.85 40.06 0.36
C ASN A 160 4.37 41.51 0.50
N ASN A 161 5.31 42.45 0.41
CA ASN A 161 4.99 43.86 0.35
C ASN A 161 4.42 44.10 -1.06
N THR A 162 3.10 44.31 -1.16
CA THR A 162 2.30 44.42 -2.38
C THR A 162 2.55 45.71 -3.18
N LYS A 163 3.79 46.20 -3.25
CA LYS A 163 4.17 47.40 -4.03
C LYS A 163 4.81 47.08 -5.39
N GLN A 164 4.83 45.82 -5.83
CA GLN A 164 5.43 45.42 -7.11
C GLN A 164 4.36 45.04 -8.15
N LEU A 165 3.32 45.88 -8.30
CA LEU A 165 2.34 45.78 -9.40
C LEU A 165 2.12 47.11 -10.12
N SER A 166 2.97 48.12 -9.92
CA SER A 166 2.84 49.42 -10.61
C SER A 166 3.71 49.56 -11.86
N LEU A 167 4.24 48.47 -12.40
CA LEU A 167 5.12 48.48 -13.57
C LEU A 167 4.78 47.32 -14.51
N PHE A 168 3.51 47.15 -14.86
CA PHE A 168 3.02 46.61 -16.14
C PHE A 168 1.58 47.06 -16.34
#